data_AF-A0A662DKY4-F1
#
_entry.id   AF-A0A662DKY4-F1
#
_cell.length_a   1.000
_cell.length_b   1.000
_cell.length_c   1.000
_cell.angle_alpha   90.00
_cell.angle_beta   90.00
_cell.angle_gamma   90.00
#
_symmetry.space_group_name_H-M   'P 1'
#
loop_
_entity.id
_entity.type
_entity.pdbx_description
1 polymer ?
#
loop_
_entity_poly.entity_id
_entity_poly.type
_entity_poly.pdbx_seq_one_letter_code
_entity_poly.pdbx_strand_id
1 'polypeptide(L)'
;EAKRLGATGQILRATGVKYDIRKIEPYAVYDRVDFEVPTREDGDAYSRIWIVRDEMIQSVHIIMQCFEKMPRGEVYNKVPNSFKWRIPEGETYVRVESSRGELGLYLVSNGEDKPYRVHFRTPSYPHGLVILEKLLKNASIADVGNIMISLYVTAPEIDR
;
A
#
# COMPACT_ATOMS: atom_id res chain seq x y z
N GLU A 1 -3.56 16.74 -9.44
CA GLU A 1 -3.43 17.24 -8.04
C GLU A 1 -3.14 16.13 -7.02
N ALA A 2 -3.88 15.02 -7.02
CA ALA A 2 -3.72 13.91 -6.06
C ALA A 2 -2.26 13.45 -5.86
N LYS A 3 -1.49 13.30 -6.95
CA LYS A 3 -0.05 12.97 -6.90
C LYS A 3 0.77 13.95 -6.04
N ARG A 4 0.50 15.26 -6.15
CA ARG A 4 1.21 16.31 -5.40
C ARG A 4 0.93 16.22 -3.90
N LEU A 5 -0.27 15.75 -3.53
CA LEU A 5 -0.67 15.57 -2.12
C LEU A 5 -0.20 14.23 -1.54
N GLY A 6 0.55 13.43 -2.30
CA GLY A 6 1.04 12.12 -1.85
C GLY A 6 -0.03 11.03 -1.83
N ALA A 7 -1.14 11.19 -2.57
CA ALA A 7 -2.16 10.17 -2.72
C ALA A 7 -1.57 8.91 -3.36
N THR A 8 -1.96 7.74 -2.85
CA THR A 8 -1.49 6.41 -3.28
C THR A 8 -2.65 5.43 -3.20
N GLY A 9 -2.50 4.24 -3.79
CA GLY A 9 -3.54 3.21 -3.72
C GLY A 9 -4.83 3.59 -4.44
N GLN A 10 -5.94 3.16 -3.86
CA GLN A 10 -7.30 3.36 -4.35
C GLN A 10 -7.64 4.84 -4.57
N ILE A 11 -7.08 5.76 -3.77
CA ILE A 11 -7.33 7.20 -3.91
C ILE A 11 -6.73 7.73 -5.21
N LEU A 12 -5.51 7.30 -5.53
CA LEU A 12 -4.84 7.72 -6.75
C LEU A 12 -5.50 7.07 -7.97
N ARG A 13 -5.83 5.77 -7.87
CA ARG A 13 -6.51 5.01 -8.93
C ARG A 13 -7.92 5.54 -9.24
N ALA A 14 -8.59 6.16 -8.27
CA ALA A 14 -9.89 6.82 -8.46
C ALA A 14 -9.83 8.08 -9.33
N THR A 15 -8.63 8.54 -9.70
CA THR A 15 -8.40 9.74 -10.55
C THR A 15 -7.85 9.41 -11.93
N GLY A 16 -8.01 8.17 -12.38
CA GLY A 16 -7.60 7.66 -13.70
C GLY A 16 -6.14 7.24 -13.76
N VAL A 17 -5.39 7.37 -12.66
CA VAL A 17 -3.96 7.09 -12.64
C VAL A 17 -3.72 5.60 -12.39
N LYS A 18 -3.29 4.88 -13.43
CA LYS A 18 -2.85 3.47 -13.33
C LYS A 18 -1.49 3.37 -12.64
N TYR A 19 -1.49 3.39 -11.30
CA TYR A 19 -0.30 3.29 -10.45
C TYR A 19 -0.50 2.21 -9.40
N ASP A 20 0.38 1.21 -9.40
CA ASP A 20 0.37 0.06 -8.47
C ASP A 20 1.78 -0.49 -8.32
N ILE A 21 2.29 -0.57 -7.09
CA ILE A 21 3.66 -1.03 -6.83
C ILE A 21 3.88 -2.47 -7.30
N ARG A 22 2.86 -3.33 -7.26
CA ARG A 22 2.98 -4.74 -7.67
C ARG A 22 3.30 -4.92 -9.15
N LYS A 23 2.99 -3.92 -9.99
CA LYS A 23 3.35 -3.90 -11.42
C LYS A 23 4.60 -3.06 -11.71
N ILE A 24 4.82 -1.96 -10.99
CA ILE A 24 5.93 -1.03 -11.24
C ILE A 24 7.25 -1.57 -10.67
N GLU A 25 7.21 -2.08 -9.43
CA GLU A 25 8.34 -2.71 -8.74
C GLU A 25 7.86 -4.05 -8.18
N PRO A 26 7.70 -5.08 -9.04
CA PRO A 26 7.18 -6.38 -8.61
C PRO A 26 8.05 -6.99 -7.51
N TYR A 27 7.39 -7.47 -6.46
CA TYR A 27 8.00 -8.21 -5.36
C TYR A 27 7.34 -9.58 -5.22
N ALA A 28 7.98 -10.47 -4.46
CA ALA A 28 7.57 -11.88 -4.33
C ALA A 28 7.44 -12.56 -5.71
N VAL A 29 6.22 -12.81 -6.18
CA VAL A 29 5.92 -13.44 -7.48
C VAL A 29 4.85 -12.67 -8.26
N TYR A 30 4.66 -11.38 -7.96
CA TYR A 30 3.66 -10.54 -8.65
C TYR A 30 3.94 -10.35 -10.15
N ASP A 31 5.18 -10.59 -10.58
CA ASP A 31 5.63 -10.63 -11.98
C ASP A 31 5.12 -11.86 -12.76
N ARG A 32 4.61 -12.89 -12.06
CA ARG A 32 4.17 -14.18 -12.66
C ARG A 32 2.66 -14.39 -12.62
N VAL A 33 1.93 -13.46 -12.02
CA VAL A 33 0.47 -13.47 -11.94
C VAL A 33 -0.10 -12.37 -12.82
N ASP A 34 -1.16 -12.70 -13.54
CA ASP A 34 -1.85 -11.74 -14.38
C ASP A 34 -3.00 -11.09 -13.61
N PHE A 35 -3.11 -9.78 -13.72
CA PHE A 35 -4.17 -9.01 -13.08
C PHE A 35 -4.18 -7.61 -13.66
N GLU A 36 -5.37 -7.01 -13.68
CA GLU A 36 -5.55 -5.63 -14.08
C GLU A 36 -5.56 -4.69 -12.87
N VAL A 37 -5.08 -3.48 -13.09
CA VAL A 37 -5.14 -2.41 -12.10
C VAL A 37 -6.39 -1.57 -12.40
N PRO A 38 -7.47 -1.71 -11.61
CA PRO A 38 -8.70 -0.98 -11.86
C PRO A 38 -8.48 0.52 -11.64
N THR A 39 -9.07 1.34 -12.50
CA THR A 39 -9.04 2.81 -12.41
C THR A 39 -10.41 3.37 -12.72
N ARG A 40 -10.69 4.56 -12.20
CA ARG A 40 -11.91 5.34 -12.42
C ARG A 40 -11.54 6.81 -12.53
N GLU A 41 -12.39 7.66 -13.09
CA GLU A 41 -12.01 9.04 -13.43
C GLU A 41 -12.66 10.10 -12.52
N ASP A 42 -13.77 9.77 -11.85
CA ASP A 42 -14.57 10.78 -11.13
C ASP A 42 -13.89 11.33 -9.86
N GLY A 43 -12.95 10.59 -9.26
CA GLY A 43 -12.20 11.04 -8.08
C GLY A 43 -13.02 11.16 -6.79
N ASP A 44 -14.29 10.72 -6.81
CA ASP A 44 -15.24 10.85 -5.72
C ASP A 44 -15.19 9.66 -4.74
N ALA A 45 -15.97 9.77 -3.65
CA ALA A 45 -16.05 8.70 -2.64
C ALA A 45 -16.59 7.39 -3.23
N TYR A 46 -17.52 7.48 -4.17
CA TYR A 46 -18.12 6.33 -4.85
C TYR A 46 -17.07 5.58 -5.67
N SER A 47 -16.29 6.28 -6.50
CA SER A 47 -15.20 5.70 -7.30
C SER A 47 -14.17 5.00 -6.44
N ARG A 48 -13.80 5.57 -5.28
CA ARG A 48 -12.88 4.92 -4.34
C ARG A 48 -13.41 3.59 -3.83
N ILE A 49 -14.69 3.52 -3.46
CA ILE A 49 -15.32 2.28 -2.96
C ILE A 49 -15.40 1.23 -4.08
N TRP A 50 -15.76 1.64 -5.29
CA TRP A 50 -15.81 0.70 -6.41
C TRP A 50 -14.44 0.15 -6.79
N ILE A 51 -13.38 0.95 -6.68
CA ILE A 51 -12.02 0.43 -6.89
C ILE A 51 -11.70 -0.66 -5.88
N VAL A 52 -12.06 -0.50 -4.60
CA VAL A 52 -11.86 -1.55 -3.60
C VAL A 52 -12.60 -2.83 -4.00
N ARG A 53 -13.86 -2.73 -4.45
CA ARG A 53 -14.61 -3.88 -4.97
C ARG A 53 -13.90 -4.54 -6.16
N ASP A 54 -13.46 -3.75 -7.12
CA ASP A 54 -12.83 -4.24 -8.35
C ASP A 54 -11.46 -4.88 -8.03
N GLU A 55 -10.72 -4.35 -7.05
CA GLU A 55 -9.49 -4.94 -6.51
C GLU A 55 -9.74 -6.26 -5.76
N MET A 56 -10.87 -6.40 -5.05
CA MET A 56 -11.25 -7.68 -4.43
C MET A 56 -11.46 -8.75 -5.50
N ILE A 57 -12.10 -8.41 -6.62
CA ILE A 57 -12.30 -9.33 -7.75
C ILE A 57 -10.93 -9.72 -8.34
N GLN A 58 -10.04 -8.77 -8.58
CA GLN A 58 -8.68 -9.06 -9.05
C GLN A 58 -7.88 -9.91 -8.07
N SER A 59 -8.05 -9.69 -6.76
CA SER A 59 -7.41 -10.50 -5.72
C SER A 59 -7.86 -11.95 -5.78
N VAL A 60 -9.15 -12.21 -6.02
CA VAL A 60 -9.66 -13.57 -6.25
C VAL A 60 -9.01 -14.20 -7.48
N HIS A 61 -8.89 -13.49 -8.60
CA HIS A 61 -8.21 -14.01 -9.79
C HIS A 61 -6.74 -14.35 -9.53
N ILE A 62 -6.02 -13.52 -8.77
CA ILE A 62 -4.64 -13.80 -8.37
C ILE A 62 -4.57 -15.06 -7.51
N ILE A 63 -5.47 -15.21 -6.52
CA ILE A 63 -5.52 -16.39 -5.66
C ILE A 63 -5.72 -17.67 -6.48
N MET A 64 -6.66 -17.66 -7.44
CA MET A 64 -6.92 -18.82 -8.31
C MET A 64 -5.70 -19.18 -9.16
N GLN A 65 -5.01 -18.18 -9.73
CA GLN A 65 -3.77 -18.43 -10.48
C GLN A 65 -2.63 -18.97 -9.60
N CYS A 66 -2.49 -18.46 -8.38
CA CYS A 66 -1.50 -18.96 -7.42
C CYS A 66 -1.79 -20.41 -7.03
N PHE A 67 -3.07 -20.78 -6.90
CA PHE A 67 -3.48 -22.16 -6.63
C PHE A 67 -3.15 -23.10 -7.79
N GLU A 68 -3.46 -22.70 -9.03
CA GLU A 68 -3.16 -23.50 -10.23
C GLU A 68 -1.66 -23.67 -10.48
N LYS A 69 -0.87 -22.61 -10.23
CA LYS A 69 0.58 -22.58 -10.50
C LYS A 69 1.43 -22.95 -9.28
N MET A 70 0.83 -23.51 -8.22
CA MET A 70 1.51 -23.72 -6.95
C MET A 70 2.66 -24.74 -7.09
N PRO A 71 3.93 -24.33 -6.92
CA PRO A 71 5.04 -25.26 -6.96
C PRO A 71 5.05 -26.14 -5.70
N ARG A 72 5.54 -27.37 -5.84
CA ARG A 72 5.92 -28.20 -4.69
C ARG A 72 7.34 -27.86 -4.27
N GLY A 73 7.64 -27.95 -2.97
CA GLY A 73 8.97 -27.70 -2.45
C GLY A 73 8.95 -27.29 -0.97
N GLU A 74 10.12 -26.93 -0.46
CA GLU A 74 10.24 -26.36 0.88
C GLU A 74 9.62 -24.96 0.91
N VAL A 75 8.87 -24.66 1.96
CA VAL A 75 8.19 -23.36 2.15
C VAL A 75 9.01 -22.39 2.99
N TYR A 76 10.12 -22.83 3.58
CA TYR A 76 10.91 -22.07 4.52
C TYR A 76 12.40 -22.25 4.25
N ASN A 77 13.11 -21.12 4.12
CA ASN A 77 14.56 -21.12 4.09
C ASN A 77 15.11 -21.12 5.51
N LYS A 78 16.10 -21.96 5.79
CA LYS A 78 16.79 -21.97 7.09
C LYS A 78 17.55 -20.65 7.29
N VAL A 79 16.99 -19.74 8.07
CA VAL A 79 17.64 -18.47 8.40
C VAL A 79 18.74 -18.66 9.46
N PRO A 80 19.77 -17.80 9.49
CA PRO A 80 20.76 -17.79 10.56
C PRO A 80 20.10 -17.56 11.93
N ASN A 81 20.77 -17.97 13.01
CA ASN A 81 20.30 -17.68 14.37
C ASN A 81 20.11 -16.17 14.55
N SER A 82 18.89 -15.73 14.90
CA SER A 82 18.54 -14.32 15.02
C SER A 82 19.46 -13.53 15.95
N PHE A 83 19.97 -14.14 17.02
CA PHE A 83 20.90 -13.48 17.94
C PHE A 83 22.31 -13.32 17.38
N LYS A 84 22.66 -14.06 16.33
CA LYS A 84 23.97 -14.02 15.65
C LYS A 84 23.89 -13.39 14.26
N TRP A 85 22.69 -13.05 13.81
CA TRP A 85 22.48 -12.51 12.48
C TRP A 85 22.71 -11.00 12.49
N ARG A 86 23.91 -10.58 12.09
CA ARG A 86 24.23 -9.17 11.90
C ARG A 86 23.86 -8.73 10.49
N ILE A 87 23.06 -7.68 10.40
CA ILE A 87 22.73 -7.03 9.14
C ILE A 87 23.88 -6.08 8.78
N PRO A 88 24.39 -6.08 7.53
CA PRO A 88 25.44 -5.16 7.12
C PRO A 88 25.03 -3.69 7.32
N GLU A 89 26.04 -2.84 7.53
CA GLU A 89 25.85 -1.39 7.56
C GLU A 89 25.24 -0.89 6.24
N GLY A 90 24.23 -0.03 6.33
CA GLY A 90 23.58 0.55 5.18
C GLY A 90 22.15 1.03 5.46
N GLU A 91 21.55 1.61 4.44
CA GLU A 91 20.17 2.09 4.46
C GLU A 91 19.41 1.56 3.25
N THR A 92 18.11 1.33 3.42
CA THR A 92 17.23 0.92 2.34
C THR A 92 15.83 1.48 2.51
N TYR A 93 15.17 1.75 1.40
CA TYR A 93 13.74 2.03 1.34
C TYR A 93 13.08 0.94 0.51
N VAL A 94 12.20 0.16 1.14
CA VAL A 94 11.39 -0.85 0.46
C VAL A 94 9.93 -0.47 0.54
N ARG A 95 9.16 -0.81 -0.48
CA ARG A 95 7.74 -0.48 -0.54
C ARG A 95 6.92 -1.66 -1.06
N VAL A 96 5.69 -1.74 -0.57
CA VAL A 96 4.70 -2.72 -0.99
C VAL A 96 3.36 -2.03 -1.22
N GLU A 97 2.52 -2.62 -2.07
CA GLU A 97 1.14 -2.16 -2.23
C GLU A 97 0.29 -2.79 -1.11
N SER A 98 -0.02 -2.00 -0.07
CA SER A 98 -1.04 -2.42 0.89
C SER A 98 -2.44 -2.20 0.31
N SER A 99 -3.48 -2.77 0.92
CA SER A 99 -4.87 -2.50 0.53
C SER A 99 -5.30 -1.04 0.68
N ARG A 100 -4.49 -0.21 1.35
CA ARG A 100 -4.69 1.25 1.51
C ARG A 100 -3.81 2.07 0.58
N GLY A 101 -2.90 1.43 -0.16
CA GLY A 101 -1.90 2.07 -1.03
C GLY A 101 -0.45 1.79 -0.62
N GLU A 102 0.47 2.57 -1.18
CA GLU A 102 1.92 2.39 -0.99
C GLU A 102 2.33 2.50 0.49
N LEU A 103 2.74 1.37 1.05
CA LEU A 103 3.35 1.24 2.37
C LEU A 103 4.86 1.10 2.19
N GLY A 104 5.60 2.11 2.64
CA GLY A 104 7.05 2.13 2.59
C GLY A 104 7.67 1.89 3.96
N LEU A 105 8.85 1.28 3.97
CA LEU A 105 9.70 1.07 5.13
C LEU A 105 11.11 1.57 4.81
N TYR A 106 11.52 2.61 5.52
CA TYR A 106 12.89 3.07 5.57
C TYR A 106 13.60 2.42 6.76
N LEU A 107 14.71 1.72 6.49
CA LEU A 107 15.49 1.00 7.49
C LEU A 107 16.95 1.43 7.39
N VAL A 108 17.58 1.69 8.53
CA VAL A 108 19.02 1.94 8.65
C VAL A 108 19.62 0.91 9.61
N SER A 109 20.72 0.28 9.20
CA SER A 109 21.53 -0.60 10.03
C SER A 109 22.94 -0.04 10.16
N ASN A 110 23.48 -0.10 11.37
CA ASN A 110 24.85 0.24 11.75
C ASN A 110 25.69 -1.02 12.06
N GLY A 111 25.30 -2.21 11.59
CA GLY A 111 26.02 -3.46 11.86
C GLY A 111 25.75 -4.08 13.25
N GLU A 112 24.99 -3.40 14.09
CA GLU A 112 24.65 -3.87 15.44
C GLU A 112 23.52 -4.92 15.43
N ASP A 113 23.11 -5.35 16.63
CA ASP A 113 22.05 -6.36 16.83
C ASP A 113 20.63 -5.80 16.68
N LYS A 114 20.49 -4.47 16.57
CA LYS A 114 19.21 -3.77 16.48
C LYS A 114 19.19 -2.82 15.27
N PRO A 115 18.02 -2.57 14.66
CA PRO A 115 17.93 -1.55 13.64
C PRO A 115 18.23 -0.17 14.25
N TYR A 116 19.12 0.57 13.61
CA TYR A 116 19.49 1.92 14.06
C TYR A 116 18.33 2.90 13.89
N ARG A 117 17.63 2.81 12.75
CA ARG A 117 16.42 3.60 12.48
C ARG A 117 15.41 2.79 11.70
N VAL A 118 14.15 2.94 12.07
CA VAL A 118 12.99 2.37 11.36
C VAL A 118 12.00 3.49 11.16
N HIS A 119 11.54 3.70 9.94
CA HIS A 119 10.49 4.67 9.66
C HIS A 119 9.52 4.12 8.61
N PHE A 120 8.24 4.08 8.95
CA PHE A 120 7.19 3.67 8.04
C PHE A 120 6.60 4.89 7.34
N ARG A 121 6.59 4.88 6.02
CA ARG A 121 5.76 5.78 5.21
C ARG A 121 4.44 5.07 4.97
N THR A 122 3.40 5.45 5.71
CA THR A 122 2.06 4.86 5.56
C THR A 122 1.23 5.62 4.54
N PRO A 123 0.29 4.96 3.85
CA PRO A 123 -0.66 5.66 2.97
C PRO A 123 -1.63 6.54 3.78
N SER A 124 -2.02 6.09 4.98
CA SER A 124 -2.98 6.80 5.84
C SER A 124 -2.52 8.19 6.27
N TYR A 125 -1.22 8.47 6.37
CA TYR A 125 -0.71 9.79 6.78
C TYR A 125 -1.10 10.90 5.77
N PRO A 126 -0.69 10.84 4.48
CA PRO A 126 -1.13 11.83 3.51
C PRO A 126 -2.65 11.78 3.27
N HIS A 127 -3.29 10.61 3.38
CA HIS A 127 -4.73 10.47 3.15
C HIS A 127 -5.56 11.15 4.25
N GLY A 128 -5.25 10.87 5.51
CA GLY A 128 -6.00 11.32 6.67
C GLY A 128 -5.69 12.74 7.14
N LEU A 129 -4.50 13.27 6.85
CA LEU A 129 -4.14 14.63 7.24
C LEU A 129 -4.25 15.61 6.08
N VAL A 130 -3.53 15.35 4.99
CA VAL A 130 -3.40 16.31 3.88
C VAL A 130 -4.61 16.29 2.95
N ILE A 131 -5.02 15.10 2.52
CA ILE A 131 -6.12 14.93 1.56
C ILE A 131 -7.46 15.19 2.24
N LEU A 132 -7.67 14.65 3.45
CA LEU A 132 -8.90 14.86 4.19
C LEU A 132 -9.17 16.34 4.44
N GLU A 133 -8.20 17.11 4.93
CA GLU A 133 -8.36 18.55 5.16
C GLU A 133 -8.82 19.27 3.88
N LYS A 134 -8.24 18.92 2.72
CA LYS A 134 -8.65 19.50 1.44
C LYS A 134 -10.09 19.11 1.06
N LEU A 135 -10.46 17.84 1.20
CA LEU A 135 -11.78 17.35 0.80
C LEU A 135 -12.91 17.87 1.70
N LEU A 136 -12.60 18.21 2.96
CA LEU A 136 -13.59 18.78 3.88
C LEU A 136 -13.87 20.27 3.64
N LYS A 137 -13.05 20.98 2.84
CA LYS A 137 -13.30 22.40 2.52
C LYS A 137 -14.60 22.53 1.73
N ASN A 138 -15.55 23.26 2.30
CA ASN A 138 -16.91 23.47 1.76
C ASN A 138 -17.78 22.20 1.68
N ALA A 139 -17.38 21.10 2.32
CA ALA A 139 -18.22 19.91 2.44
C ALA A 139 -19.32 20.11 3.48
N SER A 140 -20.46 19.45 3.29
CA SER A 140 -21.49 19.39 4.34
C SER A 140 -20.98 18.59 5.54
N ILE A 141 -21.40 18.97 6.74
CA ILE A 141 -21.12 18.20 7.97
C ILE A 141 -21.63 16.76 7.83
N ALA A 142 -22.74 16.56 7.11
CA ALA A 142 -23.31 15.24 6.85
C ALA A 142 -22.37 14.34 6.00
N ASP A 143 -21.51 14.93 5.17
CA ASP A 143 -20.62 14.20 4.26
C ASP A 143 -19.29 13.83 4.91
N VAL A 144 -18.95 14.41 6.07
CA VAL A 144 -17.66 14.21 6.76
C VAL A 144 -17.39 12.72 6.98
N GLY A 145 -18.38 11.97 7.48
CA GLY A 145 -18.24 10.54 7.73
C GLY A 145 -17.96 9.75 6.44
N ASN A 146 -18.70 10.03 5.36
CA ASN A 146 -18.52 9.36 4.08
C ASN A 146 -17.15 9.68 3.44
N ILE A 147 -16.74 10.94 3.51
CA ILE A 147 -15.42 11.37 3.01
C ILE A 147 -14.32 10.63 3.78
N MET A 148 -14.35 10.65 5.12
CA MET A 148 -13.34 9.98 5.96
C MET A 148 -13.25 8.48 5.68
N ILE A 149 -14.39 7.78 5.64
CA ILE A 149 -14.42 6.33 5.40
C ILE A 149 -13.90 6.01 4.00
N SER A 150 -14.24 6.81 3.00
CA SER A 150 -13.79 6.58 1.61
C SER A 150 -12.28 6.72 1.41
N LEU A 151 -11.56 7.39 2.31
CA LEU A 151 -10.10 7.49 2.28
C LEU A 151 -9.41 6.27 2.90
N TYR A 152 -10.17 5.37 3.52
CA TYR A 152 -9.69 4.10 4.09
C TYR A 152 -8.54 4.25 5.08
N VAL A 153 -8.58 5.35 5.85
CA VAL A 153 -7.56 5.73 6.84
C VAL A 153 -7.67 4.86 8.09
N THR A 154 -6.54 4.56 8.71
CA THR A 154 -6.50 3.84 9.99
C THR A 154 -5.62 4.62 10.97
N ALA A 155 -6.16 5.03 12.12
CA ALA A 155 -5.49 5.96 13.03
C ALA A 155 -4.10 5.49 13.53
N PRO A 156 -3.88 4.20 13.87
CA PRO A 156 -2.55 3.68 14.19
C PRO A 156 -1.51 3.79 13.06
N GLU A 157 -1.93 4.07 11.82
CA GLU A 157 -0.99 4.35 10.73
C GLU A 157 -0.48 5.79 10.70
N ILE A 158 -1.19 6.72 11.34
CA ILE A 158 -0.86 8.14 11.38
C ILE A 158 0.04 8.45 12.58
N ASP A 159 -0.22 7.81 13.72
CA ASP A 159 0.38 8.14 15.04
C ASP A 159 1.82 7.62 15.25
N ARG A 160 2.45 7.04 14.23
CA ARG A 160 3.69 6.23 14.37
C ARG A 160 4.98 7.04 14.49
#